data_AF-A0A199W7S2-F1
#
_entry.id   AF-A0A199W7S2-F1
#
_cell.length_a   1.000
_cell.length_b   1.000
_cell.length_c   1.000
_cell.angle_alpha   90.00
_cell.angle_beta   90.00
_cell.angle_gamma   90.00
#
_symmetry.space_group_name_H-M   'P 1'
#
loop_
_entity.id
_entity.type
_entity.pdbx_description
1 polymer ?
#
loop_
_entity_poly.entity_id
_entity_poly.type
_entity_poly.pdbx_seq_one_letter_code
_entity_poly.pdbx_strand_id
1 'polypeptide(L)'
;MRNKPCYRLIQDYGLAEAVSAVINILGMQPCEGTEVVPSNSRSHTCLLSGVYIGNVKVLARLSFGISGPKEVAMKLVVRSGDPDVTARIHQIVIES
;
A
#
# COMPACT_ATOMS: atom_id res chain seq x y z
N MET A 1 4.80 -7.30 19.95
CA MET A 1 3.68 -7.48 18.99
C MET A 1 3.25 -6.11 18.50
N ARG A 2 3.72 -5.65 17.32
CA ARG A 2 3.34 -4.33 16.78
C ARG A 2 2.05 -4.48 15.99
N ASN A 3 0.98 -3.86 16.48
CA ASN A 3 -0.35 -3.85 15.86
C ASN A 3 -0.23 -3.14 14.50
N LYS A 4 -0.14 -3.91 13.42
CA LYS A 4 0.00 -3.35 12.07
C LYS A 4 -1.39 -2.96 11.59
N PRO A 5 -1.63 -1.71 11.18
CA PRO A 5 -2.95 -1.28 10.75
C PRO A 5 -3.38 -2.09 9.51
N CYS A 6 -4.56 -2.70 9.61
CA CYS A 6 -5.24 -3.37 8.51
C CYS A 6 -6.34 -2.42 8.04
N TYR A 7 -6.18 -1.88 6.84
CA TYR A 7 -7.13 -0.99 6.21
C TYR A 7 -8.09 -1.81 5.35
N ARG A 8 -9.38 -1.50 5.43
CA ARG A 8 -10.40 -2.08 4.54
C ARG A 8 -10.63 -1.09 3.41
N LEU A 9 -10.54 -1.54 2.16
CA LEU A 9 -10.90 -0.72 1.02
C LEU A 9 -12.42 -0.79 0.84
N ILE A 10 -13.10 0.36 0.78
CA ILE A 10 -14.58 0.49 0.75
C ILE A 10 -15.11 0.43 -0.71
N GLN A 11 -14.27 -0.02 -1.62
CA GLN A 11 -14.37 0.25 -3.04
C GLN A 11 -14.26 -1.14 -3.74
N ASP A 12 -15.29 -1.53 -4.52
CA ASP A 12 -15.45 -2.83 -5.22
C ASP A 12 -14.51 -3.00 -6.44
N TYR A 13 -13.21 -2.76 -6.27
CA TYR A 13 -12.23 -2.83 -7.34
C TYR A 13 -11.46 -4.14 -7.24
N GLY A 14 -11.08 -4.69 -8.40
CA GLY A 14 -10.23 -5.88 -8.45
C GLY A 14 -8.90 -5.65 -7.72
N LEU A 15 -8.25 -6.73 -7.30
CA LEU A 15 -6.96 -6.67 -6.60
C LEU A 15 -5.92 -5.81 -7.36
N ALA A 16 -5.92 -5.87 -8.69
CA ALA A 16 -5.05 -5.06 -9.55
C ALA A 16 -5.39 -3.57 -9.55
N GLU A 17 -6.69 -3.23 -9.63
CA GLU A 17 -7.15 -1.85 -9.63
C GLU A 17 -6.90 -1.17 -8.28
N ALA A 18 -7.15 -1.89 -7.18
CA ALA A 18 -6.85 -1.42 -5.83
C ALA A 18 -5.35 -1.13 -5.65
N VAL A 19 -4.48 -1.99 -6.18
CA VAL A 19 -3.02 -1.77 -6.18
C VAL A 19 -2.68 -0.49 -6.93
N SER A 20 -3.14 -0.34 -8.18
CA SER A 20 -2.87 0.84 -9.00
C SER A 20 -3.40 2.13 -8.39
N ALA A 21 -4.60 2.10 -7.79
CA ALA A 21 -5.17 3.25 -7.10
C ALA A 21 -4.29 3.72 -5.93
N VAL A 22 -3.85 2.79 -5.08
CA VAL A 22 -2.99 3.12 -3.92
C VAL A 22 -1.61 3.61 -4.36
N ILE A 23 -1.04 3.03 -5.43
CA ILE A 23 0.21 3.51 -6.04
C ILE A 23 0.05 4.96 -6.50
N ASN A 24 -1.04 5.27 -7.19
CA ASN A 24 -1.34 6.61 -7.68
C ASN A 24 -1.59 7.62 -6.54
N ILE A 25 -2.31 7.22 -5.48
CA ILE A 25 -2.55 8.06 -4.29
C ILE A 25 -1.23 8.40 -3.58
N LEU A 26 -0.36 7.40 -3.40
CA LEU A 26 0.93 7.58 -2.72
C LEU A 26 1.99 8.25 -3.61
N GLY A 27 1.83 8.21 -4.93
CA GLY A 27 2.80 8.73 -5.89
C GLY A 27 4.18 8.05 -5.80
N MET A 28 4.23 6.81 -5.31
CA MET A 28 5.49 6.05 -5.17
C MET A 28 5.72 5.13 -6.37
N GLN A 29 6.98 4.78 -6.61
CA GLN A 29 7.32 3.87 -7.70
C GLN A 29 7.30 2.41 -7.20
N PRO A 30 6.60 1.49 -7.89
CA PRO A 30 6.66 0.08 -7.59
C PRO A 30 8.05 -0.47 -7.93
N CYS A 31 8.64 -1.20 -7.00
CA CYS A 31 9.87 -1.95 -7.25
C CYS A 31 9.51 -3.28 -7.93
N GLU A 32 10.26 -3.63 -8.98
CA GLU A 32 10.25 -4.97 -9.61
C GLU A 32 8.92 -5.43 -10.22
N GLY A 33 8.16 -4.54 -10.86
CA GLY A 33 6.95 -4.94 -11.61
C GLY A 33 5.85 -5.53 -10.73
N THR A 34 5.88 -5.24 -9.42
CA THR A 34 4.86 -5.68 -8.45
C THR A 34 3.48 -5.03 -8.70
N GLU A 35 3.30 -4.25 -9.75
CA GLU A 35 2.01 -3.81 -10.28
C GLU A 35 1.21 -4.94 -10.95
N VAL A 36 1.90 -5.98 -11.45
CA VAL A 36 1.24 -7.10 -12.13
C VAL A 36 0.71 -8.09 -11.11
N VAL A 37 -0.60 -8.03 -10.87
CA VAL A 37 -1.30 -8.97 -9.99
C VAL A 37 -1.62 -10.27 -10.75
N PRO A 38 -1.21 -11.45 -10.25
CA PRO A 38 -1.57 -12.71 -10.90
C PRO A 38 -3.07 -12.95 -10.80
N SER A 39 -3.71 -13.33 -11.93
CA SER A 39 -5.17 -13.46 -12.06
C SER A 39 -5.83 -14.45 -11.09
N ASN A 40 -5.05 -15.36 -10.49
CA ASN A 40 -5.54 -16.38 -9.56
C ASN A 40 -5.02 -16.19 -8.13
N SER A 41 -4.37 -15.06 -7.83
CA SER A 41 -3.82 -14.82 -6.50
C SER A 41 -4.86 -14.24 -5.55
N ARG A 42 -5.02 -14.89 -4.40
CA ARG A 42 -5.87 -14.39 -3.30
C ARG A 42 -5.16 -13.35 -2.42
N SER A 43 -3.86 -13.19 -2.59
CA SER A 43 -3.05 -12.26 -1.82
C SER A 43 -1.89 -11.74 -2.66
N HIS A 44 -1.67 -10.44 -2.65
CA HIS A 44 -0.59 -9.81 -3.40
C HIS A 44 0.22 -8.90 -2.49
N THR A 45 1.52 -8.78 -2.72
CA THR A 45 2.36 -7.85 -1.96
C THR A 45 3.09 -6.95 -2.92
N CYS A 46 2.85 -5.64 -2.80
CA CYS A 46 3.56 -4.62 -3.56
C CYS A 46 4.62 -3.98 -2.69
N LEU A 47 5.79 -3.76 -3.29
CA LEU A 47 6.87 -3.02 -2.67
C LEU A 47 6.97 -1.68 -3.39
N LEU A 48 6.82 -0.61 -2.63
CA LEU A 48 6.90 0.74 -3.12
C LEU A 48 8.14 1.41 -2.51
N SER A 49 8.84 2.14 -3.35
CA SER A 49 9.94 2.99 -2.92
C SER A 49 9.72 4.40 -3.43
N GLY A 50 10.08 5.37 -2.59
CA GLY A 50 9.99 6.77 -2.93
C GLY A 50 10.93 7.59 -2.07
N VAL A 51 11.10 8.84 -2.45
CA VAL A 51 11.86 9.83 -1.68
C VAL A 51 10.90 10.95 -1.33
N TYR A 52 10.75 11.20 -0.03
CA TYR A 52 9.94 12.30 0.47
C TYR A 52 10.75 13.61 0.44
N ILE A 53 10.05 14.74 0.51
CA ILE A 53 10.65 16.09 0.51
C ILE A 53 11.74 16.14 1.59
N GLY A 54 12.93 16.63 1.22
CA GLY A 54 14.10 16.63 2.12
C GLY A 54 15.05 15.43 1.92
N ASN A 55 14.93 14.70 0.81
CA ASN A 55 15.80 13.57 0.45
C ASN A 55 15.71 12.37 1.44
N VAL A 56 14.56 12.26 2.12
CA VAL A 56 14.30 11.16 3.06
C VAL A 56 13.77 9.98 2.29
N LYS A 57 14.53 8.88 2.27
CA LYS A 57 14.10 7.64 1.63
C LYS A 57 12.97 7.00 2.41
N VAL A 58 11.92 6.62 1.71
CA VAL A 58 10.75 5.94 2.27
C VAL A 58 10.54 4.63 1.54
N LEU A 59 10.33 3.57 2.32
CA LEU A 59 9.99 2.25 1.82
C LEU A 59 8.61 1.88 2.37
N ALA A 60 7.69 1.56 1.48
CA ALA A 60 6.35 1.11 1.84
C ALA A 60 6.13 -0.32 1.32
N ARG A 61 5.63 -1.19 2.19
CA ARG A 61 5.17 -2.53 1.82
C ARG A 61 3.67 -2.58 1.98
N LEU A 62 2.99 -2.83 0.87
CA LEU A 62 1.56 -3.06 0.81
C LEU A 62 1.32 -4.56 0.67
N SER A 63 0.44 -5.11 1.49
CA SER A 63 0.01 -6.50 1.38
C SER A 63 -1.50 -6.54 1.32
N PHE A 64 -2.01 -7.02 0.21
CA PHE A 64 -3.43 -7.16 -0.07
C PHE A 64 -3.84 -8.61 0.14
N GLY A 65 -5.03 -8.81 0.67
CA GLY A 65 -5.65 -10.12 0.86
C GLY A 65 -7.14 -10.03 0.60
N ILE A 66 -7.67 -10.99 -0.15
CA ILE A 66 -9.11 -11.09 -0.40
C ILE A 66 -9.76 -11.78 0.80
N SER A 67 -10.66 -11.09 1.50
CA SER A 67 -11.34 -11.59 2.70
C SER A 67 -12.74 -12.15 2.40
N GLY A 68 -13.32 -11.82 1.25
CA GLY A 68 -14.67 -12.23 0.84
C GLY A 68 -14.92 -12.00 -0.65
N PRO A 69 -16.12 -12.30 -1.17
CA PRO A 69 -16.47 -11.99 -2.56
C PRO A 69 -16.47 -10.48 -2.74
N LYS A 70 -15.41 -9.96 -3.39
CA LYS A 70 -15.09 -8.53 -3.62
C LYS A 70 -14.58 -7.71 -2.43
N GLU A 71 -14.33 -8.33 -1.27
CA GLU A 71 -13.70 -7.62 -0.15
C GLU A 71 -12.17 -7.76 -0.19
N VAL A 72 -11.47 -6.63 -0.36
CA VAL A 72 -10.01 -6.56 -0.30
C VAL A 72 -9.57 -5.90 1.00
N ALA A 73 -8.87 -6.66 1.84
CA ALA A 73 -8.15 -6.14 2.99
C ALA A 73 -6.73 -5.75 2.58
N MET A 74 -6.27 -4.59 3.02
CA MET A 74 -4.93 -4.08 2.74
C MET A 74 -4.16 -3.83 4.03
N LYS A 75 -2.87 -4.14 4.01
CA LYS A 75 -1.95 -3.90 5.10
C LYS A 75 -0.79 -3.05 4.60
N LEU A 76 -0.69 -1.83 5.13
CA LEU A 76 0.37 -0.89 4.82
C LEU A 76 1.43 -0.90 5.92
N VAL A 77 2.70 -1.02 5.52
CA VAL A 77 3.86 -0.93 6.40
C VAL A 77 4.83 0.07 5.80
N VAL A 78 4.93 1.25 6.41
CA VAL A 78 5.87 2.29 6.00
C VAL A 78 7.10 2.28 6.91
N ARG A 79 8.27 2.52 6.33
CA ARG A 79 9.52 2.76 7.04
C ARG A 79 10.24 3.95 6.40
N SER A 80 10.60 4.93 7.21
CA SER A 80 11.39 6.09 6.83
C SER A 80 12.44 6.40 7.89
N GLY A 81 13.42 7.23 7.54
CA GLY A 81 14.41 7.74 8.49
C GLY A 81 13.83 8.74 9.50
N ASP A 82 12.66 9.31 9.19
CA ASP A 82 11.95 10.28 10.02
C ASP A 82 10.56 9.74 10.41
N PRO A 83 10.21 9.67 11.71
CA PRO A 83 8.90 9.19 12.16
C PRO A 83 7.72 10.09 11.70
N ASP A 84 7.93 11.39 11.50
CA ASP A 84 6.87 12.31 11.06
C ASP A 84 6.42 11.98 9.63
N VAL A 85 7.37 11.62 8.76
CA VAL A 85 7.09 11.17 7.38
C VAL A 85 6.28 9.88 7.38
N THR A 86 6.61 8.93 8.26
CA THR A 86 5.83 7.69 8.41
C THR A 86 4.39 8.01 8.82
N ALA A 87 4.19 8.86 9.83
CA ALA A 87 2.86 9.23 10.30
C ALA A 87 2.04 9.93 9.21
N ARG A 88 2.66 10.83 8.43
CA ARG A 88 2.00 11.53 7.31
C ARG A 88 1.49 10.59 6.23
N ILE A 89 2.29 9.60 5.83
CA ILE A 89 1.87 8.63 4.80
C ILE A 89 0.70 7.78 5.30
N HIS A 90 0.73 7.39 6.57
CA HIS A 90 -0.40 6.67 7.18
C HIS A 90 -1.69 7.51 7.18
N GLN A 91 -1.60 8.83 7.38
CA GLN A 91 -2.76 9.73 7.31
C GLN A 91 -3.32 9.86 5.90
N ILE A 92 -2.47 10.02 4.87
CA ILE A 92 -2.90 10.15 3.47
C ILE A 92 -3.78 8.96 3.05
N VAL A 93 -3.39 7.74 3.44
CA VAL A 93 -4.14 6.52 3.09
C VAL A 93 -5.44 6.36 3.90
N ILE A 94 -5.55 7.00 5.06
CA ILE A 94 -6.79 7.01 5.86
C ILE A 94 -7.80 8.02 5.29
N GLU A 95 -7.31 9.12 4.75
CA GLU A 95 -8.12 10.23 4.23
C GLU A 95 -8.60 10.02 2.78
N SER A 96 -8.01 9.06 2.07
CA SER A 96 -8.36 8.69 0.67
C SER A 96 -9.48 7.66 0.61
#